data_AF-A0A7C7R2J0-F1
#
_entry.id   AF-A0A7C7R2J0-F1
#
_cell.length_a   1.000
_cell.length_b   1.000
_cell.length_c   1.000
_cell.angle_alpha   90.00
_cell.angle_beta   90.00
_cell.angle_gamma   90.00
#
_symmetry.space_group_name_H-M   'P 1'
#
loop_
_entity.id
_entity.type
_entity.pdbx_description
1 polymer ?
#
loop_
_entity_poly.entity_id
_entity_poly.type
_entity_poly.pdbx_seq_one_letter_code
_entity_poly.pdbx_strand_id
1 'polypeptide(L)'
;MLQQPYHSRPCAWAAELLRNVGLRPGRRAQPSGTIAGRALPAACVAALVAAGCLAGPVREARPQALISGPPAQDTTLVMPLYLPPTRGATALSSLISAQAQYRAAQGFLVQSAAIARKINAEAVEQELENCLRAVEVYFETRLKNRQYRAQLNPGFLQREERRQRMMRDKVTKYYQFALKGDETRMLNWLLNELSGPLLAVQCADRNRWLMKEIDFPLARGDIQHIRLTDRGSSGGKNLVFRASDARVLNTVWPRVLLSPESDDARHSFELARDMLLEKLAALAPGQSLDYEVGQEVLQAVDKLLVTLENVYPKKRRRDPQTFIEYNTAKRYIRSLLAGVCRALETNDRRLFDGSYRFEGATVVDLLGHLYQSGLEFAPPEPGDEGTYEKLFVAMREIYLRLVDERALPGLD
;
A
#
# COMPACT_ATOMS: atom_id res chain seq x y z
N MET A 1 -41.82 43.84 -47.17
CA MET A 1 -42.37 42.60 -46.58
C MET A 1 -41.20 41.78 -46.08
N LEU A 2 -41.14 41.60 -44.76
CA LEU A 2 -40.01 41.06 -43.99
C LEU A 2 -40.05 39.53 -43.99
N GLN A 3 -38.91 38.89 -44.24
CA GLN A 3 -38.63 37.51 -43.84
C GLN A 3 -37.35 37.50 -42.99
N GLN A 4 -37.45 36.84 -41.83
CA GLN A 4 -36.43 36.71 -40.79
C GLN A 4 -35.36 35.67 -41.15
N PRO A 5 -34.14 35.75 -40.56
CA PRO A 5 -33.28 34.60 -40.37
C PRO A 5 -33.26 34.11 -38.91
N TYR A 6 -33.29 32.79 -38.79
CA TYR A 6 -33.11 31.98 -37.59
C TYR A 6 -31.73 32.19 -36.96
N HIS A 7 -31.69 32.41 -35.64
CA HIS A 7 -30.49 32.25 -34.81
C HIS A 7 -30.50 30.88 -34.13
N SER A 8 -29.61 29.98 -34.52
CA SER A 8 -29.27 28.77 -33.78
C SER A 8 -28.05 29.05 -32.89
N ARG A 9 -28.23 29.00 -31.57
CA ARG A 9 -27.15 28.89 -30.58
C ARG A 9 -27.05 27.43 -30.12
N PRO A 10 -25.84 26.89 -29.92
CA PRO A 10 -25.68 25.84 -28.93
C PRO A 10 -24.58 26.15 -27.90
N CYS A 11 -24.83 25.66 -26.68
CA CYS A 11 -23.86 25.25 -25.68
C CYS A 11 -23.12 26.32 -24.85
N ALA A 12 -23.86 27.12 -24.09
CA ALA A 12 -23.33 27.81 -22.90
C ALA A 12 -23.64 27.07 -21.57
N TRP A 13 -24.50 26.04 -21.58
CA TRP A 13 -25.03 25.44 -20.34
C TRP A 13 -24.14 24.33 -19.73
N ALA A 14 -23.22 23.74 -20.50
CA ALA A 14 -22.37 22.63 -20.02
C ALA A 14 -21.15 23.08 -19.18
N ALA A 15 -20.74 24.35 -19.28
CA ALA A 15 -19.57 24.88 -18.57
C ALA A 15 -19.86 25.32 -17.11
N GLU A 16 -21.14 25.34 -16.73
CA GLU A 16 -21.59 25.83 -15.42
C GLU A 16 -21.89 24.68 -14.44
N LEU A 17 -22.17 23.47 -14.95
CA LEU A 17 -22.36 22.25 -14.16
C LEU A 17 -21.06 21.66 -13.60
N LEU A 18 -19.91 21.96 -14.20
CA LEU A 18 -18.59 21.49 -13.73
C LEU A 18 -17.95 22.39 -12.65
N ARG A 19 -18.52 23.58 -12.39
CA ARG A 19 -18.03 24.47 -11.33
C ARG A 19 -18.61 24.18 -9.94
N ASN A 20 -19.71 23.41 -9.84
CA ASN A 20 -20.41 23.16 -8.57
C ASN A 20 -20.13 21.81 -7.90
N VAL A 21 -19.21 20.99 -8.43
CA VAL A 21 -18.78 19.76 -7.76
C VAL A 21 -17.51 20.03 -6.96
N GLY A 22 -17.72 20.38 -5.68
CA GLY A 22 -16.66 20.70 -4.72
C GLY A 22 -15.71 19.52 -4.45
N LEU A 23 -14.56 19.54 -5.11
CA LEU A 23 -13.38 18.76 -4.70
C LEU A 23 -12.38 19.69 -4.02
N ARG A 24 -12.31 19.58 -2.68
CA ARG A 24 -11.28 20.25 -1.87
C ARG A 24 -9.89 19.70 -2.24
N PRO A 25 -8.87 20.56 -2.44
CA PRO A 25 -7.50 20.08 -2.52
C PRO A 25 -7.03 19.59 -1.15
N GLY A 26 -6.54 18.36 -1.10
CA GLY A 26 -6.02 17.69 0.09
C GLY A 26 -4.84 18.45 0.72
N ARG A 27 -4.85 18.49 2.06
CA ARG A 27 -3.76 19.01 2.91
C ARG A 27 -2.44 18.33 2.55
N ARG A 28 -1.40 19.14 2.30
CA ARG A 28 0.00 18.69 2.25
C ARG A 28 0.40 18.17 3.63
N ALA A 29 0.83 16.92 3.70
CA ALA A 29 1.55 16.38 4.84
C ALA A 29 2.97 16.98 4.89
N GLN A 30 3.35 17.52 6.05
CA GLN A 30 4.74 17.90 6.35
C GLN A 30 5.56 16.63 6.63
N PRO A 31 6.77 16.47 6.06
CA PRO A 31 7.72 15.48 6.52
C PRO A 31 8.54 16.03 7.70
N SER A 32 8.34 15.50 8.89
CA SER A 32 9.27 15.63 10.01
C SER A 32 10.44 14.65 9.81
N GLY A 33 11.68 15.16 9.84
CA GLY A 33 12.94 14.40 9.81
C GLY A 33 13.13 13.47 11.02
N THR A 34 14.22 12.73 11.20
CA THR A 34 15.59 12.78 10.66
C THR A 34 16.27 11.42 11.01
N ILE A 35 17.50 11.19 10.50
CA ILE A 35 18.50 10.13 10.82
C ILE A 35 18.50 8.95 9.81
N ALA A 36 19.62 8.41 9.32
CA ALA A 36 20.97 8.86 8.97
C ALA A 36 21.61 7.68 8.22
N GLY A 37 22.54 7.93 7.30
CA GLY A 37 23.57 6.96 6.92
C GLY A 37 23.35 6.15 5.64
N ARG A 38 23.69 6.74 4.49
CA ARG A 38 24.65 6.22 3.50
C ARG A 38 24.71 7.16 2.29
N ALA A 39 25.89 7.75 2.07
CA ALA A 39 26.17 8.62 0.95
C ALA A 39 26.14 7.81 -0.36
N LEU A 40 25.18 8.13 -1.22
CA LEU A 40 25.17 7.71 -2.63
C LEU A 40 25.84 8.80 -3.47
N PRO A 41 26.55 8.44 -4.56
CA PRO A 41 27.28 9.38 -5.38
C PRO A 41 26.35 10.40 -6.05
N ALA A 42 26.78 11.66 -6.06
CA ALA A 42 26.04 12.84 -6.51
C ALA A 42 25.51 12.78 -7.95
N ALA A 43 25.91 11.78 -8.75
CA ALA A 43 25.43 11.55 -10.10
C ALA A 43 24.00 10.96 -10.16
N CYS A 44 23.49 10.31 -9.10
CA CYS A 44 22.15 9.71 -9.11
C CYS A 44 21.02 10.66 -8.66
N VAL A 45 21.33 11.74 -7.94
CA VAL A 45 20.31 12.70 -7.45
C VAL A 45 19.90 13.68 -8.56
N ALA A 46 20.76 13.95 -9.55
CA ALA A 46 20.42 14.75 -10.72
C ALA A 46 19.40 14.05 -11.66
N ALA A 47 19.38 12.71 -11.70
CA ALA A 47 18.44 11.95 -12.53
C ALA A 47 17.03 11.86 -11.93
N LEU A 48 16.88 11.93 -10.61
CA LEU A 48 15.58 11.86 -9.93
C LEU A 48 14.86 13.22 -9.82
N VAL A 49 15.61 14.33 -9.86
CA VAL A 49 15.02 15.68 -9.97
C VAL A 49 14.62 16.01 -11.41
N ALA A 50 15.23 15.37 -12.42
CA ALA A 50 14.81 15.50 -13.82
C ALA A 50 13.51 14.73 -14.15
N ALA A 51 13.18 13.67 -13.41
CA ALA A 51 11.95 12.88 -13.65
C ALA A 51 10.70 13.42 -12.93
N GLY A 52 10.87 14.25 -11.88
CA GLY A 52 9.77 14.81 -11.08
C GLY A 52 9.12 16.09 -11.63
N CYS A 53 9.72 16.70 -12.65
CA CYS A 53 9.24 17.97 -13.24
C CYS A 53 8.39 17.80 -14.52
N LEU A 54 8.02 16.57 -14.89
CA LEU A 54 7.19 16.30 -16.07
C LEU A 54 5.69 16.16 -15.78
N ALA A 55 5.26 16.27 -14.52
CA ALA A 55 3.86 16.49 -14.17
C ALA A 55 3.57 17.99 -14.07
N GLY A 56 3.75 18.69 -15.18
CA GLY A 56 3.24 20.05 -15.33
C GLY A 56 1.72 20.05 -15.14
N PRO A 57 1.11 21.17 -14.69
CA PRO A 57 -0.34 21.31 -14.71
C PRO A 57 -0.81 20.95 -16.11
N VAL A 58 -1.91 20.20 -16.20
CA VAL A 58 -2.69 20.05 -17.43
C VAL A 58 -2.98 21.47 -17.87
N ARG A 59 -2.14 22.00 -18.78
CA ARG A 59 -2.44 23.20 -19.53
C ARG A 59 -3.70 22.81 -20.24
N GLU A 60 -4.83 23.33 -19.74
CA GLU A 60 -6.02 23.52 -20.56
C GLU A 60 -5.50 23.90 -21.93
N ALA A 61 -5.78 23.04 -22.91
CA ALA A 61 -5.42 23.29 -24.28
C ALA A 61 -5.98 24.67 -24.58
N ARG A 62 -5.12 25.69 -24.55
CA ARG A 62 -5.44 26.98 -25.12
C ARG A 62 -5.99 26.62 -26.48
N PRO A 63 -7.23 27.04 -26.83
CA PRO A 63 -7.73 26.81 -28.17
C PRO A 63 -6.59 27.23 -29.08
N GLN A 64 -6.09 26.28 -29.87
CA GLN A 64 -4.98 26.53 -30.77
C GLN A 64 -5.35 27.84 -31.44
N ALA A 65 -4.58 28.89 -31.15
CA ALA A 65 -4.69 30.12 -31.90
C ALA A 65 -4.67 29.63 -33.33
N LEU A 66 -5.76 29.90 -34.07
CA LEU A 66 -5.86 29.60 -35.49
C LEU A 66 -4.46 29.80 -36.02
N ILE A 67 -3.79 28.70 -36.40
CA ILE A 67 -2.50 28.80 -37.04
C ILE A 67 -2.86 29.64 -38.24
N SER A 68 -2.52 30.92 -38.17
CA SER A 68 -2.70 31.87 -39.25
C SER A 68 -1.99 31.15 -40.37
N GLY A 69 -2.77 30.65 -41.33
CA GLY A 69 -2.22 30.00 -42.50
C GLY A 69 -1.08 30.87 -43.00
N PRO A 70 0.01 30.25 -43.53
CA PRO A 70 1.16 31.00 -44.02
C PRO A 70 0.65 32.25 -44.72
N PRO A 71 1.15 33.45 -44.32
CA PRO A 71 0.56 34.73 -44.71
C PRO A 71 0.30 34.63 -46.19
N ALA A 72 -0.98 34.75 -46.58
CA ALA A 72 -1.48 34.44 -47.91
C ALA A 72 -0.39 34.87 -48.88
N GLN A 73 0.38 33.89 -49.38
CA GLN A 73 1.41 34.23 -50.34
C GLN A 73 0.59 34.88 -51.43
N ASP A 74 0.88 36.15 -51.69
CA ASP A 74 0.34 36.92 -52.80
C ASP A 74 0.78 36.18 -54.06
N THR A 75 0.10 35.06 -54.31
CA THR A 75 -0.15 34.46 -55.59
C THR A 75 -1.09 35.45 -56.26
N THR A 76 -0.52 36.63 -56.52
CA THR A 76 -0.85 37.40 -57.69
C THR A 76 -0.88 36.36 -58.79
N LEU A 77 -2.11 36.00 -59.19
CA LEU A 77 -2.34 35.25 -60.39
C LEU A 77 -1.68 36.12 -61.46
N VAL A 78 -0.42 35.81 -61.78
CA VAL A 78 0.29 36.42 -62.90
C VAL A 78 -0.39 35.84 -64.12
N MET A 79 -1.56 36.38 -64.43
CA MET A 79 -2.14 36.22 -65.73
C MET A 79 -1.15 36.89 -66.68
N PRO A 80 -0.52 36.15 -67.59
CA PRO A 80 0.33 36.77 -68.59
C PRO A 80 -0.53 37.79 -69.34
N LEU A 81 -0.21 39.07 -69.20
CA LEU A 81 -0.88 40.15 -69.90
C LEU A 81 -0.49 40.06 -71.37
N TYR A 82 -1.30 39.36 -72.16
CA TYR A 82 -1.10 39.26 -73.60
C TYR A 82 -1.61 40.55 -74.27
N LEU A 83 -0.71 41.51 -74.48
CA LEU A 83 -1.02 42.65 -75.35
C LEU A 83 -1.05 42.17 -76.81
N PRO A 84 -2.11 42.47 -77.59
CA PRO A 84 -2.18 42.07 -78.98
C PRO A 84 -1.07 42.76 -79.80
N PRO A 85 -0.45 42.08 -80.79
CA PRO A 85 0.55 42.69 -81.65
C PRO A 85 -0.09 43.86 -82.43
N THR A 86 0.44 45.07 -82.26
CA THR A 86 -0.16 46.32 -82.77
C THR A 86 0.20 46.67 -84.21
N ARG A 87 1.09 45.90 -84.87
CA ARG A 87 1.53 46.22 -86.24
C ARG A 87 0.52 45.73 -87.28
N GLY A 88 -0.18 46.66 -87.92
CA GLY A 88 -1.09 46.41 -89.04
C GLY A 88 -2.53 45.99 -88.67
N ALA A 89 -2.93 46.13 -87.41
CA ALA A 89 -4.27 45.79 -86.96
C ALA A 89 -5.29 46.90 -87.31
N THR A 90 -6.46 46.50 -87.81
CA THR A 90 -7.62 47.40 -87.96
C THR A 90 -8.38 47.47 -86.62
N ALA A 91 -9.16 48.53 -86.39
CA ALA A 91 -9.93 48.69 -85.15
C ALA A 91 -10.82 47.46 -84.84
N LEU A 92 -11.37 46.84 -85.89
CA LEU A 92 -12.18 45.62 -85.77
C LEU A 92 -11.36 44.39 -85.38
N SER A 93 -10.15 44.20 -85.94
CA SER A 93 -9.31 43.05 -85.55
C SER A 93 -8.77 43.16 -84.13
N SER A 94 -8.46 44.38 -83.67
CA SER A 94 -8.11 44.64 -82.27
C SER A 94 -9.26 44.30 -81.32
N LEU A 95 -10.51 44.63 -81.68
CA LEU A 95 -11.69 44.29 -80.88
C LEU A 95 -11.93 42.78 -80.81
N ILE A 96 -11.84 42.07 -81.95
CA ILE A 96 -11.98 40.59 -81.98
C ILE A 96 -10.89 39.93 -81.13
N SER A 97 -9.64 40.40 -81.23
CA SER A 97 -8.52 39.87 -80.45
C SER A 97 -8.74 40.09 -78.95
N ALA A 98 -9.17 41.29 -78.54
CA ALA A 98 -9.49 41.59 -77.15
C ALA A 98 -10.64 40.70 -76.60
N GLN A 99 -11.70 40.48 -77.38
CA GLN A 99 -12.79 39.60 -76.99
C GLN A 99 -12.34 38.13 -76.87
N ALA A 100 -11.49 37.66 -77.77
CA ALA A 100 -10.94 36.31 -77.72
C ALA A 100 -10.05 36.11 -76.48
N GLN A 101 -9.17 37.07 -76.18
CA GLN A 101 -8.33 37.07 -74.99
C GLN A 101 -9.16 37.11 -73.70
N TYR A 102 -10.21 37.94 -73.66
CA TYR A 102 -11.13 37.98 -72.52
C TYR A 102 -11.81 36.63 -72.29
N ARG A 103 -12.30 35.96 -73.34
CA ARG A 103 -12.89 34.61 -73.22
C ARG A 103 -11.87 33.56 -72.78
N ALA A 104 -10.65 33.61 -73.30
CA ALA A 104 -9.56 32.73 -72.87
C ALA A 104 -9.24 32.94 -71.38
N ALA A 105 -9.15 34.19 -70.94
CA ALA A 105 -8.95 34.56 -69.54
C ALA A 105 -10.06 34.03 -68.62
N GLN A 106 -11.33 34.15 -69.05
CA GLN A 106 -12.45 33.54 -68.33
C GLN A 106 -12.31 32.01 -68.24
N GLY A 107 -11.91 31.35 -69.33
CA GLY A 107 -11.64 29.91 -69.34
C GLY A 107 -10.54 29.50 -68.35
N PHE A 108 -9.42 30.23 -68.34
CA PHE A 108 -8.32 30.01 -67.39
C PHE A 108 -8.76 30.22 -65.94
N LEU A 109 -9.57 31.25 -65.66
CA LEU A 109 -10.09 31.52 -64.32
C LEU A 109 -11.01 30.39 -63.84
N VAL A 110 -11.87 29.85 -64.70
CA VAL A 110 -12.74 28.70 -64.37
C VAL A 110 -11.91 27.44 -64.12
N GLN A 111 -10.88 27.20 -64.94
CA GLN A 111 -9.97 26.07 -64.78
C GLN A 111 -9.18 26.19 -63.47
N SER A 112 -8.61 27.36 -63.16
CA SER A 112 -7.86 27.57 -61.91
C SER A 112 -8.76 27.43 -60.69
N ALA A 113 -10.00 27.92 -60.76
CA ALA A 113 -10.97 27.74 -59.68
C ALA A 113 -11.34 26.25 -59.48
N ALA A 114 -11.47 25.46 -60.55
CA ALA A 114 -11.70 24.03 -60.46
C ALA A 114 -10.51 23.28 -59.83
N ILE A 115 -9.29 23.61 -60.25
CA ILE A 115 -8.05 23.05 -59.68
C ILE A 115 -7.95 23.42 -58.19
N ALA A 116 -8.20 24.67 -57.81
CA ALA A 116 -8.17 25.11 -56.43
C ALA A 116 -9.21 24.38 -55.56
N ARG A 117 -10.42 24.15 -56.08
CA ARG A 117 -11.46 23.35 -55.38
C ARG A 117 -11.01 21.91 -55.15
N LYS A 118 -10.37 21.30 -56.15
CA LYS A 118 -9.84 19.93 -56.04
C LYS A 118 -8.75 19.85 -54.97
N ILE A 119 -7.77 20.76 -55.00
CA ILE A 119 -6.70 20.83 -54.00
C ILE A 119 -7.28 21.02 -52.59
N ASN A 120 -8.26 21.93 -52.44
CA ASN A 120 -8.92 22.14 -51.15
C ASN A 120 -9.68 20.89 -50.66
N ALA A 121 -10.34 20.15 -51.55
CA ALA A 121 -11.03 18.91 -51.19
C ALA A 121 -10.05 17.83 -50.71
N GLU A 122 -8.94 17.65 -51.43
CA GLU A 122 -7.86 16.71 -51.06
C GLU A 122 -7.20 17.10 -49.73
N ALA A 123 -6.98 18.40 -49.49
CA ALA A 123 -6.45 18.90 -48.22
C ALA A 123 -7.41 18.60 -47.05
N VAL A 124 -8.72 18.83 -47.23
CA VAL A 124 -9.74 18.51 -46.21
C VAL A 124 -9.79 17.00 -45.93
N GLU A 125 -9.68 16.16 -46.97
CA GLU A 125 -9.63 14.70 -46.79
C GLU A 125 -8.42 14.27 -45.96
N GLN A 126 -7.23 14.79 -46.27
CA GLN A 126 -6.01 14.51 -45.50
C GLN A 126 -6.09 15.03 -44.05
N GLU A 127 -6.71 16.19 -43.84
CA GLU A 127 -6.95 16.70 -42.48
C GLU A 127 -7.85 15.75 -41.68
N LEU A 128 -8.92 15.23 -42.28
CA LEU A 128 -9.81 14.26 -41.65
C LEU A 128 -9.08 12.95 -41.34
N GLU A 129 -8.27 12.42 -42.27
CA GLU A 129 -7.45 11.23 -42.02
C GLU A 129 -6.46 11.44 -40.88
N ASN A 130 -5.77 12.58 -40.85
CA ASN A 130 -4.83 12.92 -39.79
C ASN A 130 -5.52 13.04 -38.43
N CYS A 131 -6.74 13.58 -38.40
CA CYS A 131 -7.56 13.63 -37.19
C CYS A 131 -7.93 12.23 -36.70
N LEU A 132 -8.35 11.32 -37.59
CA LEU A 132 -8.67 9.94 -37.24
C LEU A 132 -7.44 9.20 -36.70
N ARG A 133 -6.30 9.27 -37.40
CA ARG A 133 -5.04 8.67 -36.96
C ARG A 133 -4.59 9.20 -35.60
N ALA A 134 -4.76 10.49 -35.33
CA ALA A 134 -4.40 11.07 -34.04
C ALA A 134 -5.23 10.47 -32.88
N VAL A 135 -6.53 10.22 -33.11
CA VAL A 135 -7.42 9.58 -32.12
C VAL A 135 -7.03 8.11 -31.89
N GLU A 136 -6.74 7.36 -32.96
CA GLU A 136 -6.25 5.98 -32.87
C GLU A 136 -4.96 5.91 -32.05
N VAL A 137 -3.94 6.70 -32.42
CA VAL A 137 -2.66 6.77 -31.72
C VAL A 137 -2.85 7.13 -30.25
N TYR A 138 -3.78 8.04 -29.92
CA TYR A 138 -4.10 8.40 -28.54
C TYR A 138 -4.62 7.20 -27.74
N PHE A 139 -5.58 6.44 -28.27
CA PHE A 139 -6.15 5.29 -27.57
C PHE A 139 -5.16 4.13 -27.48
N GLU A 140 -4.39 3.86 -28.53
CA GLU A 140 -3.31 2.87 -28.49
C GLU A 140 -2.28 3.19 -27.40
N THR A 141 -1.84 4.45 -27.34
CA THR A 141 -0.90 4.91 -26.32
C THR A 141 -1.49 4.76 -24.92
N ARG A 142 -2.78 5.06 -24.75
CA ARG A 142 -3.48 4.90 -23.46
C ARG A 142 -3.61 3.44 -23.04
N LEU A 143 -3.86 2.54 -23.99
CA LEU A 143 -3.93 1.09 -23.74
C LEU A 143 -2.55 0.54 -23.36
N LYS A 144 -1.49 0.89 -24.10
CA LYS A 144 -0.10 0.55 -23.77
C LYS A 144 0.29 1.07 -22.37
N ASN A 145 -0.07 2.31 -22.04
CA ASN A 145 0.18 2.89 -20.72
C ASN A 145 -0.58 2.17 -19.60
N ARG A 146 -1.83 1.75 -19.83
CA ARG A 146 -2.60 0.96 -18.85
C ARG A 146 -1.95 -0.40 -18.63
N GLN A 147 -1.53 -1.08 -19.69
CA GLN A 147 -0.82 -2.36 -19.60
C GLN A 147 0.50 -2.22 -18.84
N TYR A 148 1.30 -1.20 -19.16
CA TYR A 148 2.55 -0.93 -18.46
C TYR A 148 2.33 -0.62 -16.96
N ARG A 149 1.30 0.16 -16.62
CA ARG A 149 0.94 0.41 -15.22
C ARG A 149 0.47 -0.84 -14.49
N ALA A 150 -0.27 -1.72 -15.16
CA ALA A 150 -0.68 -3.01 -14.60
C ALA A 150 0.53 -3.92 -14.34
N GLN A 151 1.56 -3.87 -15.20
CA GLN A 151 2.82 -4.58 -15.00
C GLN A 151 3.64 -4.01 -13.83
N LEU A 152 3.70 -2.67 -13.70
CA LEU A 152 4.43 -2.00 -12.62
C LEU A 152 3.74 -2.16 -11.25
N ASN A 153 2.41 -2.08 -11.22
CA ASN A 153 1.60 -2.23 -10.02
C ASN A 153 0.62 -3.38 -10.20
N PRO A 154 1.10 -4.64 -10.09
CA PRO A 154 0.25 -5.79 -10.22
C PRO A 154 -0.89 -5.75 -9.19
N GLY A 155 -1.99 -6.39 -9.53
CA GLY A 155 -3.17 -6.48 -8.65
C GLY A 155 -2.79 -6.99 -7.26
N PHE A 156 -3.61 -6.67 -6.26
CA PHE A 156 -3.37 -7.13 -4.88
C PHE A 156 -3.16 -8.65 -4.80
N LEU A 157 -3.98 -9.43 -5.50
CA LEU A 157 -3.88 -10.89 -5.57
C LEU A 157 -2.53 -11.35 -6.12
N GLN A 158 -2.07 -10.80 -7.24
CA GLN A 158 -0.77 -11.14 -7.84
C GLN A 158 0.41 -10.77 -6.92
N ARG A 159 0.32 -9.63 -6.21
CA ARG A 159 1.33 -9.23 -5.22
C ARG A 159 1.36 -10.19 -4.05
N GLU A 160 0.20 -10.63 -3.59
CA GLU A 160 0.08 -11.59 -2.50
C GLU A 160 0.57 -12.97 -2.94
N GLU A 161 0.18 -13.48 -4.11
CA GLU A 161 0.71 -14.72 -4.69
C GLU A 161 2.24 -14.69 -4.83
N ARG A 162 2.80 -13.57 -5.31
CA ARG A 162 4.25 -13.40 -5.41
C ARG A 162 4.89 -13.43 -4.02
N ARG A 163 4.27 -12.78 -3.03
CA ARG A 163 4.74 -12.81 -1.63
C ARG A 163 4.69 -14.23 -1.07
N GLN A 164 3.58 -14.94 -1.23
CA GLN A 164 3.41 -16.32 -0.80
C GLN A 164 4.44 -17.25 -1.46
N ARG A 165 4.64 -17.12 -2.78
CA ARG A 165 5.67 -17.86 -3.51
C ARG A 165 7.08 -17.59 -2.97
N MET A 166 7.43 -16.32 -2.75
CA MET A 166 8.73 -15.97 -2.15
C MET A 166 8.90 -16.54 -0.74
N MET A 167 7.84 -16.55 0.09
CA MET A 167 7.88 -17.15 1.42
C MET A 167 8.08 -18.67 1.33
N ARG A 168 7.34 -19.34 0.44
CA ARG A 168 7.51 -20.78 0.16
C ARG A 168 8.92 -21.11 -0.31
N ASP A 169 9.47 -20.33 -1.25
CA ASP A 169 10.84 -20.53 -1.74
C ASP A 169 11.86 -20.29 -0.61
N LYS A 170 11.62 -19.31 0.28
CA LYS A 170 12.48 -19.07 1.44
C LYS A 170 12.48 -20.26 2.40
N VAL A 171 11.33 -20.83 2.70
CA VAL A 171 11.23 -21.99 3.59
C VAL A 171 11.82 -23.23 2.93
N THR A 172 11.48 -23.51 1.67
CA THR A 172 11.90 -24.75 1.00
C THR A 172 13.38 -24.73 0.60
N LYS A 173 13.80 -23.72 -0.16
CA LYS A 173 15.13 -23.64 -0.81
C LYS A 173 16.15 -22.81 -0.03
N TYR A 174 15.71 -21.69 0.56
CA TYR A 174 16.61 -20.67 1.10
C TYR A 174 16.51 -20.50 2.63
N TYR A 175 16.35 -21.60 3.37
CA TYR A 175 16.02 -21.55 4.80
C TYR A 175 17.06 -20.81 5.65
N GLN A 176 18.34 -20.84 5.25
CA GLN A 176 19.41 -20.07 5.90
C GLN A 176 19.15 -18.56 5.90
N PHE A 177 18.48 -18.04 4.87
CA PHE A 177 18.08 -16.64 4.81
C PHE A 177 16.80 -16.34 5.60
N ALA A 178 15.98 -17.37 5.86
CA ALA A 178 14.81 -17.24 6.73
C ALA A 178 15.24 -17.10 8.19
N LEU A 179 16.22 -17.89 8.64
CA LEU A 179 16.81 -17.81 9.99
C LEU A 179 17.44 -16.44 10.27
N LYS A 180 18.24 -15.90 9.34
CA LYS A 180 18.84 -14.55 9.49
C LYS A 180 17.83 -13.39 9.44
N GLY A 181 16.56 -13.68 9.14
CA GLY A 181 15.52 -12.70 8.91
C GLY A 181 14.67 -12.42 10.14
N ASP A 182 13.41 -12.09 9.89
CA ASP A 182 12.38 -12.00 10.93
C ASP A 182 11.79 -13.41 11.13
N GLU A 183 12.36 -14.14 12.09
CA GLU A 183 11.96 -15.51 12.43
C GLU A 183 10.49 -15.60 12.83
N THR A 184 10.01 -14.62 13.60
CA THR A 184 8.61 -14.54 14.04
C THR A 184 7.66 -14.49 12.86
N ARG A 185 7.98 -13.68 11.84
CA ARG A 185 7.18 -13.62 10.62
C ARG A 185 7.18 -14.96 9.87
N MET A 186 8.30 -15.69 9.86
CA MET A 186 8.39 -16.99 9.20
C MET A 186 7.63 -18.08 9.96
N LEU A 187 7.74 -18.11 11.29
CA LEU A 187 6.97 -18.99 12.17
C LEU A 187 5.48 -18.77 12.03
N ASN A 188 5.02 -17.51 12.03
CA ASN A 188 3.61 -17.18 11.85
C ASN A 188 3.11 -17.50 10.43
N TRP A 189 3.96 -17.39 9.41
CA TRP A 189 3.63 -17.85 8.07
C TRP A 189 3.46 -19.38 8.03
N LEU A 190 4.40 -20.12 8.62
CA LEU A 190 4.34 -21.57 8.75
C LEU A 190 3.12 -22.02 9.57
N LEU A 191 2.81 -21.35 10.67
CA LEU A 191 1.61 -21.61 11.49
C LEU A 191 0.34 -21.53 10.63
N ASN A 192 0.21 -20.48 9.82
CA ASN A 192 -0.95 -20.32 8.93
C ASN A 192 -1.01 -21.42 7.87
N GLU A 193 0.11 -21.76 7.22
CA GLU A 193 0.14 -22.82 6.20
C GLU A 193 -0.06 -24.22 6.77
N LEU A 194 0.41 -24.49 8.00
CA LEU A 194 0.29 -25.78 8.68
C LEU A 194 -1.07 -25.96 9.35
N SER A 195 -1.71 -24.89 9.81
CA SER A 195 -2.97 -24.97 10.55
C SER A 195 -4.10 -25.66 9.76
N GLY A 196 -4.26 -25.36 8.47
CA GLY A 196 -5.27 -26.03 7.62
C GLY A 196 -5.04 -27.54 7.47
N PRO A 197 -3.87 -27.98 6.95
CA PRO A 197 -3.53 -29.41 6.83
C PRO A 197 -3.58 -30.16 8.16
N LEU A 198 -3.02 -29.59 9.24
CA LEU A 198 -2.94 -30.28 10.54
C LEU A 198 -4.33 -30.59 11.11
N LEU A 199 -5.28 -29.67 10.97
CA LEU A 199 -6.67 -29.92 11.39
C LEU A 199 -7.33 -31.01 10.54
N ALA A 200 -7.09 -30.99 9.23
CA ALA A 200 -7.60 -32.05 8.36
C ALA A 200 -7.05 -33.43 8.78
N VAL A 201 -5.77 -33.50 9.15
CA VAL A 201 -5.13 -34.74 9.64
C VAL A 201 -5.65 -35.12 11.05
N GLN A 202 -5.85 -34.16 11.96
CA GLN A 202 -6.40 -34.42 13.29
C GLN A 202 -7.85 -34.89 13.25
N CYS A 203 -8.66 -34.35 12.34
CA CYS A 203 -10.04 -34.82 12.12
C CYS A 203 -10.07 -36.20 11.44
N ALA A 204 -9.05 -36.55 10.67
CA ALA A 204 -8.90 -37.87 10.08
C ALA A 204 -8.19 -38.81 11.07
N ASP A 205 -8.94 -39.39 12.01
CA ASP A 205 -8.47 -40.34 13.05
C ASP A 205 -7.55 -41.47 12.51
N ARG A 206 -7.62 -41.77 11.20
CA ARG A 206 -6.78 -42.74 10.49
C ARG A 206 -5.29 -42.37 10.42
N ASN A 207 -4.92 -41.09 10.54
CA ASN A 207 -3.54 -40.62 10.33
C ASN A 207 -2.78 -40.34 11.63
N ARG A 208 -3.24 -40.90 12.76
CA ARG A 208 -2.58 -40.75 14.06
C ARG A 208 -1.13 -41.28 14.06
N TRP A 209 -0.81 -42.24 13.19
CA TRP A 209 0.55 -42.76 13.04
C TRP A 209 1.50 -41.74 12.39
N LEU A 210 1.02 -41.00 11.39
CA LEU A 210 1.79 -39.98 10.68
C LEU A 210 2.17 -38.84 11.63
N MET A 211 1.25 -38.45 12.51
CA MET A 211 1.55 -37.44 13.53
C MET A 211 2.67 -37.89 14.48
N LYS A 212 2.78 -39.18 14.81
CA LYS A 212 3.87 -39.68 15.68
C LYS A 212 5.23 -39.65 15.00
N GLU A 213 5.29 -39.86 13.69
CA GLU A 213 6.57 -39.81 12.94
C GLU A 213 7.05 -38.38 12.70
N ILE A 214 6.09 -37.45 12.60
CA ILE A 214 6.33 -36.02 12.33
C ILE A 214 6.48 -35.22 13.63
N ASP A 215 6.27 -35.83 14.80
CA ASP A 215 6.29 -35.09 16.05
C ASP A 215 7.70 -34.80 16.56
N PHE A 216 7.98 -33.52 16.80
CA PHE A 216 9.23 -33.08 17.39
C PHE A 216 8.99 -32.79 18.87
N PRO A 217 9.73 -33.45 19.80
CA PRO A 217 9.57 -33.20 21.22
C PRO A 217 10.05 -31.78 21.54
N LEU A 218 9.23 -31.06 22.30
CA LEU A 218 9.53 -29.71 22.76
C LEU A 218 10.02 -29.80 24.22
N ALA A 219 11.27 -29.43 24.46
CA ALA A 219 11.82 -29.46 25.81
C ALA A 219 11.08 -28.47 26.71
N ARG A 220 10.85 -28.83 27.98
CA ARG A 220 10.18 -27.95 28.95
C ARG A 220 10.88 -26.59 29.13
N GLY A 221 12.21 -26.57 28.98
CA GLY A 221 13.00 -25.33 28.98
C GLY A 221 12.66 -24.43 27.80
N ASP A 222 12.54 -25.01 26.59
CA ASP A 222 12.20 -24.25 25.38
C ASP A 222 10.82 -23.59 25.50
N ILE A 223 9.83 -24.24 26.14
CA ILE A 223 8.48 -23.66 26.34
C ILE A 223 8.51 -22.31 27.09
N GLN A 224 9.46 -22.12 28.01
CA GLN A 224 9.60 -20.87 28.77
C GLN A 224 10.14 -19.69 27.95
N HIS A 225 10.78 -19.99 26.82
CA HIS A 225 11.35 -19.03 25.88
C HIS A 225 10.39 -18.67 24.74
N ILE A 226 9.27 -19.39 24.62
CA ILE A 226 8.27 -19.14 23.58
C ILE A 226 7.34 -18.02 24.03
N ARG A 227 7.27 -16.95 23.23
CA ARG A 227 6.36 -15.83 23.46
C ARG A 227 5.21 -15.87 22.46
N LEU A 228 4.01 -15.73 22.99
CA LEU A 228 2.77 -15.74 22.23
C LEU A 228 2.14 -14.36 22.27
N THR A 229 1.46 -14.02 21.19
CA THR A 229 0.64 -12.82 21.07
C THR A 229 -0.75 -13.20 20.65
N ASP A 230 -1.75 -12.48 21.15
CA ASP A 230 -3.07 -12.51 20.54
C ASP A 230 -3.00 -11.87 19.14
N ARG A 231 -3.84 -12.33 18.21
CA ARG A 231 -3.97 -11.75 16.86
C ARG A 231 -4.71 -10.41 16.94
N GLY A 232 -4.06 -9.42 17.55
CA GLY A 232 -4.59 -8.07 17.72
C GLY A 232 -4.86 -7.37 16.39
N SER A 233 -5.91 -6.55 16.35
CA SER A 233 -6.19 -5.69 15.19
C SER A 233 -4.99 -4.77 14.91
N SER A 234 -4.68 -4.57 13.63
CA SER A 234 -3.52 -3.80 13.16
C SER A 234 -3.41 -2.44 13.85
N GLY A 235 -2.54 -2.35 14.86
CA GLY A 235 -2.41 -1.13 15.68
C GLY A 235 -1.36 -1.21 16.79
N GLY A 236 -0.63 -2.33 16.91
CA GLY A 236 0.39 -2.51 17.94
C GLY A 236 -0.17 -2.77 19.35
N LYS A 237 -1.47 -3.05 19.47
CA LYS A 237 -2.13 -3.43 20.73
C LYS A 237 -2.15 -4.95 20.91
N ASN A 238 -0.96 -5.52 20.97
CA ASN A 238 -0.77 -6.96 21.05
C ASN A 238 -0.44 -7.35 22.49
N LEU A 239 -1.16 -8.34 23.02
CA LEU A 239 -0.91 -8.91 24.32
C LEU A 239 0.16 -9.98 24.21
N VAL A 240 1.36 -9.68 24.68
CA VAL A 240 2.48 -10.62 24.64
C VAL A 240 2.66 -11.30 26.00
N PHE A 241 2.68 -12.63 26.00
CA PHE A 241 2.91 -13.46 27.19
C PHE A 241 3.76 -14.68 26.86
N ARG A 242 4.31 -15.36 27.87
CA ARG A 242 5.09 -16.59 27.69
C ARG A 242 4.15 -17.79 27.63
N ALA A 243 4.45 -18.76 26.76
CA ALA A 243 3.64 -19.96 26.58
C ALA A 243 3.52 -20.80 27.86
N SER A 244 4.58 -20.83 28.69
CA SER A 244 4.64 -21.61 29.93
C SER A 244 3.70 -21.13 31.03
N ASP A 245 3.46 -19.82 31.09
CA ASP A 245 2.81 -19.20 32.26
C ASP A 245 1.44 -18.62 31.90
N ALA A 246 1.25 -18.22 30.64
CA ALA A 246 0.08 -17.47 30.16
C ALA A 246 -0.29 -16.25 31.01
N ARG A 247 0.66 -15.73 31.80
CA ARG A 247 0.47 -14.55 32.62
C ARG A 247 0.53 -13.31 31.75
N VAL A 248 -0.65 -12.77 31.49
CA VAL A 248 -0.81 -11.48 30.81
C VAL A 248 -0.52 -10.35 31.80
N LEU A 249 -0.01 -9.21 31.32
CA LEU A 249 0.40 -8.06 32.14
C LEU A 249 1.48 -8.40 33.19
N ASN A 250 2.48 -9.20 32.80
CA ASN A 250 3.58 -9.56 33.69
C ASN A 250 4.39 -8.32 34.14
N THR A 251 4.65 -8.24 35.45
CA THR A 251 5.31 -7.12 36.12
C THR A 251 6.81 -7.34 36.31
N VAL A 252 7.50 -7.72 35.23
CA VAL A 252 8.98 -7.67 35.21
C VAL A 252 9.38 -6.21 34.98
N TRP A 253 9.50 -5.47 36.07
CA TRP A 253 9.78 -4.04 36.04
C TRP A 253 11.19 -3.75 35.50
N PRO A 254 11.33 -2.90 34.47
CA PRO A 254 12.63 -2.36 34.05
C PRO A 254 13.36 -1.70 35.22
N ARG A 255 14.70 -1.77 35.23
CA ARG A 255 15.57 -1.27 36.32
C ARG A 255 15.22 0.14 36.81
N VAL A 256 14.85 1.02 35.88
CA VAL A 256 14.47 2.41 36.18
C VAL A 256 13.19 2.50 37.03
N LEU A 257 12.23 1.61 36.80
CA LEU A 257 10.99 1.57 37.59
C LEU A 257 11.17 0.85 38.93
N LEU A 258 12.30 0.18 39.17
CA LEU A 258 12.66 -0.39 40.48
C LEU A 258 13.17 0.67 41.46
N SER A 259 13.18 1.96 41.10
CA SER A 259 13.59 3.02 42.01
C SER A 259 12.55 3.20 43.14
N PRO A 260 12.97 3.57 44.36
CA PRO A 260 12.04 3.76 45.48
C PRO A 260 11.01 4.87 45.21
N GLU A 261 11.35 5.84 44.36
CA GLU A 261 10.44 6.91 43.92
C GLU A 261 9.26 6.40 43.10
N SER A 262 9.38 5.20 42.52
CA SER A 262 8.35 4.57 41.69
C SER A 262 7.55 3.50 42.44
N ASP A 263 7.90 3.18 43.70
CA ASP A 263 7.30 2.08 44.47
C ASP A 263 5.79 2.24 44.64
N ASP A 264 5.35 3.43 45.06
CA ASP A 264 3.92 3.73 45.24
C ASP A 264 3.13 3.59 43.94
N ALA A 265 3.72 4.00 42.81
CA ALA A 265 3.07 3.91 41.51
C ALA A 265 2.99 2.45 41.04
N ARG A 266 4.07 1.67 41.22
CA ARG A 266 4.09 0.23 40.93
C ARG A 266 3.06 -0.52 41.75
N HIS A 267 3.03 -0.29 43.06
CA HIS A 267 2.09 -0.95 43.95
C HIS A 267 0.64 -0.58 43.59
N SER A 268 0.37 0.68 43.28
CA SER A 268 -0.97 1.09 42.84
C SER A 268 -1.42 0.40 41.54
N PHE A 269 -0.50 0.18 40.59
CA PHE A 269 -0.81 -0.58 39.38
C PHE A 269 -1.02 -2.06 39.65
N GLU A 270 -0.19 -2.68 40.49
CA GLU A 270 -0.33 -4.09 40.85
C GLU A 270 -1.66 -4.35 41.55
N LEU A 271 -2.05 -3.51 42.51
CA LEU A 271 -3.36 -3.58 43.17
C LEU A 271 -4.52 -3.43 42.16
N ALA A 272 -4.46 -2.40 41.31
CA ALA A 272 -5.51 -2.17 40.31
C ALA A 272 -5.60 -3.31 39.29
N ARG A 273 -4.44 -3.86 38.87
CA ARG A 273 -4.36 -5.05 38.01
C ARG A 273 -5.01 -6.24 38.70
N ASP A 274 -4.64 -6.54 39.95
CA ASP A 274 -5.13 -7.73 40.64
C ASP A 274 -6.64 -7.63 40.90
N MET A 275 -7.15 -6.43 41.22
CA MET A 275 -8.60 -6.16 41.28
C MET A 275 -9.30 -6.37 39.93
N LEU A 276 -8.69 -5.92 38.82
CA LEU A 276 -9.19 -6.16 37.47
C LEU A 276 -9.26 -7.66 37.18
N LEU A 277 -8.20 -8.41 37.50
CA LEU A 277 -8.14 -9.86 37.30
C LEU A 277 -9.20 -10.59 38.12
N GLU A 278 -9.37 -10.22 39.39
CA GLU A 278 -10.38 -10.79 40.28
C GLU A 278 -11.79 -10.56 39.73
N LYS A 279 -12.09 -9.32 39.32
CA LYS A 279 -13.39 -8.98 38.74
C LYS A 279 -13.63 -9.70 37.41
N LEU A 280 -12.62 -9.80 36.53
CA LEU A 280 -12.73 -10.55 35.28
C LEU A 280 -12.95 -12.06 35.51
N ALA A 281 -12.34 -12.63 36.55
CA ALA A 281 -12.56 -14.03 36.92
C ALA A 281 -13.96 -14.27 37.52
N ALA A 282 -14.54 -13.27 38.18
CA ALA A 282 -15.89 -13.35 38.76
C ALA A 282 -17.03 -13.16 37.73
N LEU A 283 -16.76 -12.54 36.59
CA LEU A 283 -17.79 -12.28 35.57
C LEU A 283 -18.31 -13.59 34.93
N ALA A 284 -19.63 -13.62 34.72
CA ALA A 284 -20.30 -14.64 33.92
C ALA A 284 -20.03 -14.44 32.42
N PRO A 285 -20.05 -15.51 31.59
CA PRO A 285 -19.87 -15.39 30.15
C PRO A 285 -20.91 -14.43 29.55
N GLY A 286 -20.44 -13.38 28.87
CA GLY A 286 -21.28 -12.35 28.24
C GLY A 286 -21.55 -11.11 29.09
N GLN A 287 -21.10 -11.08 30.36
CA GLN A 287 -21.17 -9.88 31.18
C GLN A 287 -19.98 -8.96 30.89
N SER A 288 -20.25 -7.67 30.67
CA SER A 288 -19.20 -6.66 30.47
C SER A 288 -18.57 -6.26 31.81
N LEU A 289 -17.26 -6.01 31.79
CA LEU A 289 -16.56 -5.44 32.93
C LEU A 289 -17.10 -4.04 33.25
N ASP A 290 -17.17 -3.74 34.54
CA ASP A 290 -17.49 -2.41 35.03
C ASP A 290 -16.48 -1.36 34.54
N TYR A 291 -17.01 -0.23 34.06
CA TYR A 291 -16.22 0.85 33.48
C TYR A 291 -15.28 1.49 34.51
N GLU A 292 -15.71 1.58 35.78
CA GLU A 292 -14.93 2.19 36.85
C GLU A 292 -13.60 1.45 37.08
N VAL A 293 -13.65 0.12 37.06
CA VAL A 293 -12.47 -0.76 37.22
C VAL A 293 -11.49 -0.55 36.07
N GLY A 294 -11.99 -0.48 34.84
CA GLY A 294 -11.16 -0.18 33.69
C GLY A 294 -10.48 1.18 33.80
N GLN A 295 -11.20 2.20 34.29
CA GLN A 295 -10.63 3.53 34.52
C GLN A 295 -9.57 3.53 35.62
N GLU A 296 -9.77 2.81 36.72
CA GLU A 296 -8.78 2.70 37.81
C GLU A 296 -7.44 2.14 37.31
N VAL A 297 -7.47 1.07 36.51
CA VAL A 297 -6.23 0.49 35.95
C VAL A 297 -5.56 1.46 34.99
N LEU A 298 -6.34 2.14 34.12
CA LEU A 298 -5.80 3.12 33.19
C LEU A 298 -5.14 4.30 33.93
N GLN A 299 -5.78 4.80 34.98
CA GLN A 299 -5.23 5.87 35.83
C GLN A 299 -3.95 5.42 36.54
N ALA A 300 -3.86 4.17 36.99
CA ALA A 300 -2.66 3.64 37.61
C ALA A 300 -1.49 3.54 36.60
N VAL A 301 -1.76 3.18 35.34
CA VAL A 301 -0.75 3.20 34.25
C VAL A 301 -0.31 4.62 33.93
N ASP A 302 -1.23 5.57 33.87
CA ASP A 302 -0.89 6.99 33.66
C ASP A 302 -0.06 7.55 34.82
N LYS A 303 -0.38 7.17 36.06
CA LYS A 303 0.42 7.52 37.24
C LYS A 303 1.85 7.00 37.15
N LEU A 304 2.07 5.77 36.65
CA LEU A 304 3.41 5.24 36.37
C LEU A 304 4.15 6.11 35.34
N LEU A 305 3.47 6.51 34.25
CA LEU A 305 4.08 7.34 33.22
C LEU A 305 4.46 8.73 33.76
N VAL A 306 3.57 9.37 34.51
CA VAL A 306 3.82 10.68 35.14
C VAL A 306 4.98 10.59 36.13
N THR A 307 5.01 9.54 36.96
CA THR A 307 6.09 9.31 37.92
C THR A 307 7.43 9.14 37.22
N LEU A 308 7.48 8.33 36.16
CA LEU A 308 8.68 8.15 35.33
C LEU A 308 9.16 9.49 34.72
N GLU A 309 8.23 10.32 34.24
CA GLU A 309 8.56 11.62 33.64
C GLU A 309 9.08 12.63 34.67
N ASN A 310 8.57 12.58 35.91
CA ASN A 310 9.00 13.40 37.03
C ASN A 310 10.40 13.01 37.54
N VAL A 311 10.65 11.71 37.72
CA VAL A 311 11.95 11.19 38.18
C VAL A 311 13.07 11.46 37.16
N TYR A 312 12.74 11.39 35.88
CA TYR A 312 13.67 11.63 34.78
C TYR A 312 13.24 12.86 33.99
N PRO A 313 13.49 14.10 34.46
CA PRO A 313 13.17 15.30 33.68
C PRO A 313 14.08 15.41 32.44
N LYS A 314 13.69 16.20 31.44
CA LYS A 314 14.46 16.40 30.19
C LYS A 314 15.94 16.74 30.39
N LYS A 315 16.28 17.41 31.50
CA LYS A 315 17.67 17.74 31.87
C LYS A 315 18.49 16.50 32.25
N ARG A 316 17.90 15.53 32.96
CA ARG A 316 18.54 14.28 33.41
C ARG A 316 18.68 13.27 32.26
N ARG A 317 17.79 13.33 31.26
CA ARG A 317 17.82 12.50 30.04
C ARG A 317 18.92 12.87 29.03
N ARG A 318 19.86 13.76 29.37
CA ARG A 318 20.95 14.15 28.47
C ARG A 318 22.04 13.08 28.35
N ASP A 319 22.21 12.29 29.41
CA ASP A 319 23.10 11.15 29.38
C ASP A 319 22.55 10.03 28.48
N PRO A 320 23.32 9.50 27.52
CA PRO A 320 22.85 8.48 26.57
C PRO A 320 22.35 7.21 27.25
N GLN A 321 23.03 6.73 28.30
CA GLN A 321 22.64 5.50 28.99
C GLN A 321 21.30 5.70 29.73
N THR A 322 21.20 6.78 30.50
CA THR A 322 19.97 7.18 31.19
C THR A 322 18.80 7.34 30.21
N PHE A 323 19.06 7.89 29.02
CA PHE A 323 18.05 8.03 27.97
C PHE A 323 17.56 6.67 27.42
N ILE A 324 18.46 5.71 27.22
CA ILE A 324 18.11 4.35 26.79
C ILE A 324 17.24 3.68 27.84
N GLU A 325 17.65 3.70 29.11
CA GLU A 325 16.90 3.06 30.19
C GLU A 325 15.50 3.69 30.37
N TYR A 326 15.42 5.03 30.31
CA TYR A 326 14.15 5.75 30.31
C TYR A 326 13.26 5.35 29.12
N ASN A 327 13.81 5.24 27.92
CA ASN A 327 13.02 4.86 26.74
C ASN A 327 12.54 3.40 26.82
N THR A 328 13.36 2.49 27.37
CA THR A 328 12.95 1.11 27.63
C THR A 328 11.80 1.07 28.62
N ALA A 329 11.88 1.80 29.74
CA ALA A 329 10.78 1.92 30.70
C ALA A 329 9.52 2.54 30.07
N LYS A 330 9.67 3.59 29.26
CA LYS A 330 8.54 4.23 28.57
C LYS A 330 7.88 3.32 27.54
N ARG A 331 8.66 2.54 26.78
CA ARG A 331 8.13 1.52 25.85
C ARG A 331 7.39 0.43 26.61
N TYR A 332 7.94 -0.03 27.73
CA TYR A 332 7.30 -1.01 28.61
C TYR A 332 5.96 -0.53 29.16
N ILE A 333 5.88 0.70 29.70
CA ILE A 333 4.61 1.28 30.17
C ILE A 333 3.59 1.40 29.03
N ARG A 334 4.04 1.77 27.82
CA ARG A 334 3.15 1.81 26.64
C ARG A 334 2.66 0.42 26.23
N SER A 335 3.48 -0.62 26.31
CA SER A 335 3.02 -1.99 26.07
C SER A 335 2.06 -2.46 27.15
N LEU A 336 2.26 -2.07 28.42
CA LEU A 336 1.30 -2.33 29.49
C LEU A 336 -0.03 -1.63 29.21
N LEU A 337 -0.01 -0.34 28.85
CA LEU A 337 -1.22 0.42 28.49
C LEU A 337 -1.95 -0.25 27.32
N ALA A 338 -1.23 -0.60 26.26
CA ALA A 338 -1.79 -1.27 25.10
C ALA A 338 -2.42 -2.61 25.49
N GLY A 339 -1.78 -3.35 26.39
CA GLY A 339 -2.30 -4.60 26.92
C GLY A 339 -3.55 -4.42 27.79
N VAL A 340 -3.57 -3.42 28.67
CA VAL A 340 -4.75 -3.08 29.47
C VAL A 340 -5.90 -2.66 28.55
N CYS A 341 -5.67 -1.77 27.58
CA CYS A 341 -6.71 -1.40 26.61
C CYS A 341 -7.21 -2.62 25.85
N ARG A 342 -6.31 -3.52 25.42
CA ARG A 342 -6.70 -4.74 24.71
C ARG A 342 -7.55 -5.66 25.58
N ALA A 343 -7.17 -5.86 26.85
CA ALA A 343 -7.92 -6.62 27.83
C ALA A 343 -9.34 -6.08 28.04
N LEU A 344 -9.47 -4.76 28.16
CA LEU A 344 -10.75 -4.07 28.32
C LEU A 344 -11.60 -4.15 27.05
N GLU A 345 -10.98 -4.08 25.87
CA GLU A 345 -11.66 -4.16 24.57
C GLU A 345 -12.17 -5.58 24.26
N THR A 346 -11.39 -6.63 24.55
CA THR A 346 -11.78 -8.01 24.23
C THR A 346 -12.69 -8.61 25.29
N ASN A 347 -12.57 -8.19 26.55
CA ASN A 347 -13.26 -8.80 27.69
C ASN A 347 -13.09 -10.34 27.73
N ASP A 348 -11.95 -10.84 27.22
CA ASP A 348 -11.68 -12.26 27.12
C ASP A 348 -11.08 -12.79 28.42
N ARG A 349 -11.89 -13.51 29.19
CA ARG A 349 -11.50 -14.12 30.47
C ARG A 349 -10.34 -15.10 30.32
N ARG A 350 -10.20 -15.73 29.15
CA ARG A 350 -9.15 -16.74 28.89
C ARG A 350 -7.74 -16.17 29.01
N LEU A 351 -7.61 -14.86 28.79
CA LEU A 351 -6.35 -14.13 28.97
C LEU A 351 -5.85 -14.15 30.42
N PHE A 352 -6.73 -14.39 31.39
CA PHE A 352 -6.45 -14.15 32.81
C PHE A 352 -6.56 -15.38 33.68
N ASP A 353 -7.35 -16.37 33.28
CA ASP A 353 -7.48 -17.64 34.01
C ASP A 353 -6.32 -18.62 33.75
N GLY A 354 -5.37 -18.23 32.89
CA GLY A 354 -4.26 -19.07 32.48
C GLY A 354 -4.64 -20.16 31.48
N SER A 355 -5.85 -20.15 30.91
CA SER A 355 -6.27 -21.13 29.90
C SER A 355 -5.46 -21.09 28.61
N TYR A 356 -4.79 -19.98 28.31
CA TYR A 356 -3.81 -19.92 27.23
C TYR A 356 -2.47 -20.59 27.54
N ARG A 357 -2.30 -21.17 28.73
CA ARG A 357 -1.09 -21.88 29.10
C ARG A 357 -0.95 -23.10 28.22
N PHE A 358 0.22 -23.23 27.60
CA PHE A 358 0.54 -24.40 26.82
C PHE A 358 0.99 -25.55 27.74
N GLU A 359 0.30 -26.68 27.69
CA GLU A 359 0.60 -27.88 28.49
C GLU A 359 1.13 -29.06 27.66
N GLY A 360 1.19 -28.93 26.33
CA GLY A 360 1.64 -29.98 25.43
C GLY A 360 3.15 -30.25 25.51
N ALA A 361 3.56 -31.38 24.93
CA ALA A 361 4.97 -31.81 24.96
C ALA A 361 5.65 -31.69 23.59
N THR A 362 4.91 -31.33 22.55
CA THR A 362 5.39 -31.43 21.18
C THR A 362 5.06 -30.20 20.34
N VAL A 363 5.76 -30.05 19.21
CA VAL A 363 5.53 -28.92 18.30
C VAL A 363 4.14 -28.99 17.67
N VAL A 364 3.62 -30.19 17.38
CA VAL A 364 2.27 -30.35 16.83
C VAL A 364 1.21 -29.92 17.84
N ASP A 365 1.38 -30.30 19.12
CA ASP A 365 0.50 -29.82 20.21
C ASP A 365 0.51 -28.29 20.29
N LEU A 366 1.69 -27.67 20.17
CA LEU A 366 1.83 -26.22 20.19
C LEU A 366 1.08 -25.57 19.04
N LEU A 367 1.21 -26.09 17.81
CA LEU A 367 0.49 -25.56 16.65
C LEU A 367 -1.03 -25.70 16.80
N GLY A 368 -1.49 -26.84 17.34
CA GLY A 368 -2.90 -27.06 17.67
C GLY A 368 -3.40 -26.04 18.69
N HIS A 369 -2.64 -25.83 19.78
CA HIS A 369 -2.95 -24.84 20.82
C HIS A 369 -3.04 -23.42 20.25
N LEU A 370 -2.06 -23.00 19.47
CA LEU A 370 -2.04 -21.66 18.85
C LEU A 370 -3.23 -21.45 17.93
N TYR A 371 -3.58 -22.44 17.12
CA TYR A 371 -4.73 -22.35 16.23
C TYR A 371 -6.05 -22.28 16.99
N GLN A 372 -6.29 -23.20 17.93
CA GLN A 372 -7.53 -23.25 18.72
C GLN A 372 -7.73 -21.98 19.56
N SER A 373 -6.63 -21.42 20.04
CA SER A 373 -6.61 -20.21 20.86
C SER A 373 -6.59 -18.91 20.06
N GLY A 374 -6.37 -18.96 18.74
CA GLY A 374 -6.21 -17.77 17.90
C GLY A 374 -4.96 -16.95 18.22
N LEU A 375 -3.90 -17.62 18.69
CA LEU A 375 -2.62 -17.01 19.07
C LEU A 375 -1.60 -17.11 17.94
N GLU A 376 -0.63 -16.20 17.96
CA GLU A 376 0.51 -16.14 17.06
C GLU A 376 1.81 -16.09 17.87
N PHE A 377 2.95 -16.36 17.25
CA PHE A 377 4.25 -16.11 17.85
C PHE A 377 4.52 -14.61 17.96
N ALA A 378 4.99 -14.18 19.13
CA ALA A 378 5.51 -12.84 19.34
C ALA A 378 7.03 -12.80 19.09
N PRO A 379 7.64 -11.61 18.91
CA PRO A 379 9.09 -11.48 18.80
C PRO A 379 9.85 -12.05 20.01
N PRO A 380 10.96 -12.77 19.82
CA PRO A 380 11.77 -13.33 20.92
C PRO A 380 12.42 -12.23 21.76
N GLU A 381 12.68 -12.50 23.04
CA GLU A 381 13.59 -11.66 23.85
C GLU A 381 15.04 -12.00 23.54
N PRO A 382 15.98 -11.08 23.83
CA PRO A 382 17.40 -11.41 23.78
C PRO A 382 17.72 -12.65 24.62
N GLY A 383 18.21 -13.71 23.98
CA GLY A 383 18.48 -15.02 24.56
C GLY A 383 17.48 -16.13 24.15
N ASP A 384 16.30 -15.78 23.65
CA ASP A 384 15.27 -16.74 23.23
C ASP A 384 15.40 -17.15 21.76
N GLU A 385 16.32 -16.53 21.00
CA GLU A 385 16.46 -16.73 19.55
C GLU A 385 16.75 -18.20 19.21
N GLY A 386 17.61 -18.87 19.98
CA GLY A 386 17.94 -20.28 19.74
C GLY A 386 16.72 -21.21 19.82
N THR A 387 15.72 -20.89 20.65
CA THR A 387 14.47 -21.66 20.69
C THR A 387 13.61 -21.40 19.46
N TYR A 388 13.56 -20.16 18.96
CA TYR A 388 12.83 -19.81 17.74
C TYR A 388 13.46 -20.43 16.49
N GLU A 389 14.79 -20.49 16.41
CA GLU A 389 15.51 -21.20 15.36
C GLU A 389 15.16 -22.70 15.35
N LYS A 390 15.20 -23.36 16.53
CA LYS A 390 14.80 -24.78 16.67
C LYS A 390 13.36 -25.01 16.24
N LEU A 391 12.42 -24.16 16.70
CA LEU A 391 11.01 -24.24 16.33
C LEU A 391 10.83 -24.07 14.83
N PHE A 392 11.54 -23.12 14.21
CA PHE A 392 11.46 -22.89 12.77
C PHE A 392 11.93 -24.13 11.99
N VAL A 393 13.04 -24.74 12.39
CA VAL A 393 13.55 -25.97 11.77
C VAL A 393 12.54 -27.11 11.91
N ALA A 394 11.99 -27.32 13.11
CA ALA A 394 10.99 -28.35 13.36
C ALA A 394 9.71 -28.12 12.52
N MET A 395 9.11 -26.93 12.59
CA MET A 395 7.91 -26.58 11.82
C MET A 395 8.15 -26.67 10.31
N ARG A 396 9.34 -26.30 9.83
CA ARG A 396 9.73 -26.46 8.42
C ARG A 396 9.77 -27.93 8.02
N GLU A 397 10.33 -28.80 8.86
CA GLU A 397 10.40 -30.23 8.57
C GLU A 397 9.01 -30.86 8.50
N ILE A 398 8.11 -30.50 9.44
CA ILE A 398 6.69 -30.86 9.40
C ILE A 398 6.07 -30.40 8.07
N TYR A 399 6.29 -29.14 7.69
CA TYR A 399 5.76 -28.57 6.46
C TYR A 399 6.26 -29.30 5.21
N LEU A 400 7.54 -29.62 5.12
CA LEU A 400 8.10 -30.32 3.96
C LEU A 400 7.52 -31.72 3.81
N ARG A 401 7.41 -32.48 4.91
CA ARG A 401 6.81 -33.83 4.88
C ARG A 401 5.35 -33.78 4.41
N LEU A 402 4.57 -32.82 4.89
CA LEU A 402 3.16 -32.64 4.46
C LEU A 402 3.02 -32.15 3.01
N VAL A 403 3.99 -31.39 2.49
CA VAL A 403 3.97 -30.93 1.10
C VAL A 403 4.41 -32.02 0.13
N ASP A 404 5.43 -32.81 0.50
CA ASP A 404 5.91 -33.92 -0.33
C ASP A 404 4.83 -34.99 -0.52
N GLU A 405 4.00 -35.26 0.50
CA GLU A 405 2.86 -36.17 0.37
C GLU A 405 1.79 -35.67 -0.60
N ARG A 406 1.54 -34.35 -0.66
CA ARG A 406 0.61 -33.77 -1.63
C ARG A 406 1.13 -33.82 -3.07
N ALA A 407 2.45 -33.96 -3.23
CA ALA A 407 3.06 -34.11 -4.54
C ALA A 407 2.98 -35.55 -5.06
N LEU A 408 2.48 -36.52 -4.28
CA LEU A 408 2.25 -37.88 -4.75
C LEU A 408 1.00 -37.91 -5.66
N PRO A 409 1.15 -38.19 -6.96
CA PRO A 409 0.04 -38.24 -7.90
C PRO A 409 -0.79 -39.51 -7.65
N GLY A 410 -1.96 -39.40 -7.02
CA GLY A 410 -2.86 -40.54 -6.86
C GLY A 410 -4.01 -40.43 -5.85
N LEU A 411 -4.28 -39.23 -5.30
CA LEU A 411 -5.33 -39.00 -4.28
C LEU A 411 -6.34 -37.91 -4.68
N ASP A 412 -6.53 -37.69 -5.98
CA ASP A 412 -7.65 -36.91 -6.52
C ASP A 412 -8.89 -37.78 -6.77
#